data_AF-A0A3A3H642-F1
#
_entry.id   AF-A0A3A3H642-F1
#
_cell.length_a   1.000
_cell.length_b   1.000
_cell.length_c   1.000
_cell.angle_alpha   90.00
_cell.angle_beta   90.00
_cell.angle_gamma   90.00
#
_symmetry.space_group_name_H-M   'P 1'
#
loop_
_entity.id
_entity.type
_entity.pdbx_description
1 polymer ?
#
loop_
_entity_poly.entity_id
_entity_poly.type
_entity_poly.pdbx_seq_one_letter_code
_entity_poly.pdbx_strand_id
1 'polypeptide(L)'
;MGIPKDAANPNSAKLFVDYALSNAGQTLVGKGGLVPYRDDVDEAAVRYTYQGITEQIGADNLIVAGFDEGLIKDASDFVTKWNAALQGK
;
A
#
# COMPACT_ATOMS: atom_id res chain seq x y z
N MET A 1 4.17 -6.50 1.25
CA MET A 1 3.81 -7.89 0.88
C MET A 1 4.91 -8.82 1.36
N GLY A 2 4.58 -10.05 1.76
CA GLY A 2 5.56 -11.03 2.20
C GLY A 2 5.17 -12.44 1.74
N ILE A 3 6.17 -13.31 1.59
CA ILE A 3 5.96 -14.74 1.30
C ILE A 3 6.14 -15.50 2.61
N PRO A 4 5.14 -16.27 3.07
CA PRO A 4 5.28 -17.10 4.27
C PRO A 4 6.49 -18.04 4.15
N LYS A 5 7.25 -18.18 5.24
CA LYS A 5 8.44 -19.04 5.28
C LYS A 5 8.15 -20.47 4.83
N ASP A 6 7.00 -21.01 5.26
CA ASP A 6 6.57 -22.38 5.00
C ASP A 6 5.47 -22.45 3.93
N ALA A 7 5.46 -21.52 2.97
CA ALA A 7 4.52 -21.54 1.86
C ALA A 7 4.62 -22.87 1.09
N ALA A 8 3.48 -23.54 0.88
CA ALA A 8 3.42 -24.83 0.20
C ALA A 8 4.01 -24.80 -1.24
N ASN A 9 3.92 -23.65 -1.90
CA ASN A 9 4.42 -23.43 -3.26
C ASN A 9 5.31 -22.17 -3.30
N PRO A 10 6.56 -22.22 -2.79
CA PRO A 10 7.36 -21.02 -2.59
C PRO A 10 7.75 -20.34 -3.90
N ASN A 11 7.97 -21.10 -4.97
CA ASN A 11 8.32 -20.54 -6.28
C ASN A 11 7.13 -19.85 -6.94
N SER A 12 5.92 -20.42 -6.84
CA SER A 12 4.70 -19.78 -7.32
C SER A 12 4.39 -18.50 -6.53
N ALA A 13 4.63 -18.50 -5.22
CA ALA A 13 4.48 -17.30 -4.40
C ALA A 13 5.48 -16.19 -4.82
N LYS A 14 6.74 -16.55 -5.12
CA LYS A 14 7.73 -15.61 -5.66
C LYS A 14 7.29 -15.04 -7.01
N LEU A 15 6.84 -15.90 -7.92
CA LEU A 15 6.33 -15.48 -9.22
C LEU A 15 5.13 -14.54 -9.09
N PHE A 16 4.23 -14.83 -8.14
CA PHE A 16 3.10 -13.94 -7.86
C PHE A 16 3.55 -12.56 -7.38
N VAL A 17 4.49 -12.49 -6.43
CA VAL A 17 5.00 -11.20 -5.95
C VAL A 17 5.71 -10.43 -7.07
N ASP A 18 6.51 -11.11 -7.88
CA ASP A 18 7.16 -10.52 -9.06
C ASP A 18 6.13 -9.95 -10.04
N TYR A 19 5.12 -10.74 -10.41
CA TYR A 19 4.06 -10.29 -11.30
C TYR A 19 3.24 -9.14 -10.70
N ALA A 20 2.87 -9.22 -9.42
CA ALA A 20 2.11 -8.18 -8.74
C ALA A 20 2.87 -6.84 -8.71
N LEU A 21 4.21 -6.88 -8.65
CA LEU A 21 5.08 -5.70 -8.68
C LEU A 21 5.53 -5.30 -10.09
N SER A 22 5.18 -6.07 -11.12
CA SER A 22 5.43 -5.71 -12.52
C SER A 22 4.52 -4.58 -12.97
N ASN A 23 4.87 -3.92 -14.08
CA ASN A 23 4.00 -2.89 -14.68
C ASN A 23 2.60 -3.44 -15.03
N ALA A 24 2.53 -4.65 -15.59
CA ALA A 24 1.25 -5.29 -15.93
C ALA A 24 0.40 -5.56 -14.67
N GLY A 25 1.01 -6.09 -13.61
CA GLY A 25 0.32 -6.34 -12.34
C GLY A 25 -0.15 -5.04 -11.67
N GLN A 26 0.70 -4.01 -11.65
CA GLN A 26 0.36 -2.71 -11.08
C GLN A 26 -0.73 -1.98 -11.88
N THR A 27 -0.78 -2.15 -13.20
CA THR A 27 -1.88 -1.66 -14.03
C THR A 27 -3.20 -2.36 -13.65
N LEU A 28 -3.19 -3.67 -13.39
CA LEU A 28 -4.39 -4.40 -12.95
C LEU A 28 -4.83 -3.97 -11.53
N VAL A 29 -3.87 -3.75 -10.62
CA VAL A 29 -4.14 -3.17 -9.29
C VAL A 29 -4.81 -1.80 -9.43
N GLY A 30 -4.30 -0.97 -10.33
CA GLY A 30 -4.87 0.34 -10.66
C GLY A 30 -6.30 0.28 -11.19
N LYS A 31 -6.57 -0.66 -12.11
CA LYS A 31 -7.92 -0.93 -12.62
C LYS A 31 -8.87 -1.45 -11.53
N GLY A 32 -8.33 -2.10 -10.50
CA GLY A 32 -9.05 -2.50 -9.30
C GLY A 32 -9.40 -1.34 -8.36
N GLY A 33 -8.96 -0.11 -8.65
CA GLY A 33 -9.29 1.10 -7.91
C GLY A 33 -8.26 1.54 -6.86
N LEU A 34 -7.12 0.85 -6.78
CA LEU A 34 -5.99 1.27 -5.96
C LEU A 34 -5.08 2.22 -6.75
N VAL A 35 -4.20 2.96 -6.07
CA VAL A 35 -3.15 3.75 -6.74
C VAL A 35 -1.94 2.82 -6.98
N PRO A 36 -1.47 2.67 -8.23
CA PRO A 36 -0.28 1.89 -8.52
C PRO A 36 0.96 2.43 -7.78
N TYR A 37 1.84 1.53 -7.34
CA TYR A 37 3.11 1.90 -6.71
C TYR A 37 4.17 2.38 -7.71
N ARG A 38 4.13 1.84 -8.94
CA ARG A 38 5.09 2.18 -9.99
C ARG A 38 4.73 3.51 -10.65
N ASP A 39 5.76 4.25 -11.01
CA ASP A 39 5.69 5.51 -11.74
C ASP A 39 5.52 5.35 -13.26
N ASP A 40 5.80 4.16 -13.78
CA ASP A 40 5.69 3.83 -15.21
C ASP A 40 4.32 3.26 -15.63
N VAL A 41 3.32 3.25 -14.73
CA VAL A 41 1.95 2.88 -15.08
C VAL A 41 1.28 4.06 -15.77
N ASP A 42 0.80 3.83 -16.99
CA ASP A 42 0.08 4.83 -17.78
C ASP A 42 -1.20 5.28 -17.04
N GLU A 43 -1.29 6.58 -16.78
CA GLU A 43 -2.45 7.18 -16.12
C GLU A 43 -3.73 7.02 -16.94
N ALA A 44 -3.64 6.93 -18.27
CA ALA A 44 -4.80 6.65 -19.12
C ALA A 44 -5.39 5.24 -18.89
N ALA A 45 -4.62 4.32 -18.28
CA ALA A 45 -5.05 2.96 -18.03
C ALA A 45 -5.68 2.75 -16.64
N VAL A 46 -5.61 3.74 -15.75
CA VAL A 46 -6.02 3.65 -14.34
C VAL A 46 -6.78 4.91 -13.90
N ARG A 47 -7.33 4.92 -12.68
CA ARG A 47 -8.08 6.10 -12.20
C ARG A 47 -7.16 7.22 -11.72
N TYR A 48 -6.09 6.87 -11.02
CA TYR A 48 -5.10 7.80 -10.46
C TYR A 48 -3.73 7.14 -10.44
N THR A 49 -2.70 7.94 -10.68
CA THR A 49 -1.30 7.64 -10.34
C THR A 49 -0.85 8.57 -9.22
N TYR A 50 0.24 8.23 -8.52
CA TYR A 50 0.81 9.14 -7.52
C TYR A 50 1.25 10.47 -8.16
N GLN A 51 1.78 10.38 -9.38
CA GLN A 51 2.23 11.51 -10.20
C GLN A 51 1.04 12.39 -10.58
N GLY A 52 -0.03 11.81 -11.11
CA GLY A 52 -1.24 12.55 -11.49
C GLY A 52 -1.91 13.24 -10.30
N ILE A 53 -1.95 12.59 -9.13
CA ILE A 53 -2.41 13.23 -7.88
C ILE A 53 -1.50 14.43 -7.54
N THR A 54 -0.18 14.24 -7.60
CA THR A 54 0.81 15.29 -7.31
C THR A 54 0.69 16.48 -8.25
N GLU A 55 0.47 16.25 -9.53
CA GLU A 55 0.23 17.30 -10.52
C GLU A 55 -1.09 18.04 -10.26
N GLN A 56 -2.15 17.30 -9.88
CA GLN A 56 -3.47 17.87 -9.64
C GLN A 56 -3.51 18.78 -8.40
N ILE A 57 -2.87 18.37 -7.31
CA ILE A 57 -2.97 19.08 -6.03
C ILE A 57 -1.73 19.91 -5.68
N GLY A 58 -0.61 19.69 -6.36
CA GLY A 58 0.69 20.30 -6.04
C GLY A 58 1.40 19.58 -4.89
N ALA A 59 2.72 19.44 -5.00
CA ALA A 59 3.55 18.68 -4.06
C ALA A 59 3.45 19.18 -2.60
N ASP A 60 3.30 20.49 -2.40
CA ASP A 60 3.19 21.09 -1.06
C ASP A 60 1.89 20.70 -0.33
N ASN A 61 0.88 20.22 -1.07
CA ASN A 61 -0.39 19.75 -0.52
C ASN A 61 -0.42 18.23 -0.31
N LEU A 62 0.66 17.50 -0.64
CA LEU A 62 0.77 16.08 -0.36
C LEU A 62 1.18 15.81 1.09
N ILE A 63 0.41 14.96 1.76
CA ILE A 63 0.79 14.37 3.04
C ILE A 63 1.22 12.92 2.76
N VAL A 64 2.53 12.69 2.66
CA VAL A 64 3.08 11.34 2.50
C VAL A 64 3.38 10.76 3.88
N ALA A 65 2.54 9.85 4.34
CA ALA A 65 2.79 9.11 5.57
C ALA A 65 3.87 8.05 5.32
N GLY A 66 5.03 8.24 5.96
CA GLY A 66 6.10 7.24 5.97
C GLY A 66 5.80 6.05 6.88
N PHE A 67 6.72 5.09 6.91
CA PHE A 67 6.68 4.01 7.89
C PHE A 67 7.14 4.53 9.26
N ASP A 68 6.36 4.24 10.30
CA ASP A 68 6.68 4.55 11.70
C ASP A 68 6.85 3.23 12.47
N GLU A 69 8.02 3.04 13.10
CA GLU A 69 8.31 1.85 13.91
C GLU A 69 7.37 1.71 15.12
N GLY A 70 6.79 2.82 15.60
CA GLY A 70 5.76 2.80 16.64
C GLY A 70 4.52 2.00 16.24
N LEU A 71 4.24 1.87 14.93
CA LEU A 71 3.16 1.00 14.43
C LEU A 71 3.42 -0.50 14.66
N ILE A 72 4.66 -0.88 14.99
CA ILE A 72 5.00 -2.24 15.41
C ILE A 72 5.13 -2.31 16.93
N LYS A 73 5.89 -1.38 17.52
CA LYS A 73 6.28 -1.44 18.94
C LYS A 73 5.12 -1.07 19.88
N ASP A 74 4.31 -0.10 19.48
CA ASP A 74 3.36 0.57 20.38
C ASP A 74 1.89 0.30 19.99
N ALA A 75 1.65 -0.43 18.88
CA ALA A 75 0.31 -0.64 18.35
C ALA A 75 -0.64 -1.31 19.36
N SER A 76 -0.16 -2.26 20.16
CA SER A 76 -0.98 -2.95 21.17
C SER A 76 -1.46 -1.99 22.27
N ASP A 77 -0.55 -1.16 22.78
CA ASP A 77 -0.86 -0.19 23.83
C ASP A 77 -1.79 0.91 23.30
N PHE A 78 -1.53 1.37 22.07
CA PHE A 78 -2.40 2.30 21.37
C PHE A 78 -3.82 1.74 21.22
N VAL A 79 -3.97 0.50 20.73
CA VAL A 79 -5.29 -0.15 20.55
C VAL A 79 -6.01 -0.32 21.87
N THR A 80 -5.30 -0.67 22.95
CA THR A 80 -5.88 -0.79 24.28
C THR A 80 -6.45 0.55 24.76
N LYS A 81 -5.65 1.61 24.67
CA LYS A 81 -6.07 2.98 25.02
C LYS A 81 -7.25 3.45 24.17
N TRP A 82 -7.18 3.20 22.86
CA TRP A 82 -8.23 3.56 21.91
C TRP A 82 -9.56 2.90 22.25
N ASN A 83 -9.55 1.60 22.54
CA ASN A 83 -10.76 0.86 22.90
C ASN A 83 -11.35 1.32 24.23
N ALA A 84 -10.52 1.64 25.23
CA ALA A 84 -11.00 2.22 26.49
C ALA A 84 -11.70 3.56 26.24
N ALA A 85 -11.06 4.44 25.47
CA ALA A 85 -11.61 5.76 25.13
C ALA A 85 -12.95 5.66 24.38
N LEU A 86 -13.07 4.77 23.39
CA LEU A 86 -14.33 4.54 22.65
C LEU A 86 -15.45 3.94 23.52
N GLN A 87 -15.09 3.28 24.63
CA GLN A 87 -16.04 2.75 25.61
C GLN A 87 -16.35 3.75 26.73
N GLY A 88 -15.77 4.95 26.71
CA GLY A 88 -15.93 5.97 27.76
C GLY A 88 -15.26 5.61 29.08
N LYS A 89 -14.17 4.84 29.04
CA LYS A 89 -13.34 4.45 30.20
C LYS A 89 -12.01 5.20 30.21
#